data_AF-A0A3M2C1L4-F1
#
_entry.id   AF-A0A3M2C1L4-F1
#
_cell.length_a   1.000
_cell.length_b   1.000
_cell.length_c   1.000
_cell.angle_alpha   90.00
_cell.angle_beta   90.00
_cell.angle_gamma   90.00
#
_symmetry.space_group_name_H-M   'P 1'
#
loop_
_entity.id
_entity.type
_entity.pdbx_description
1 polymer ?
#
loop_
_entity_poly.entity_id
_entity_poly.type
_entity_poly.pdbx_seq_one_letter_code
_entity_poly.pdbx_strand_id
1 'polypeptide(L)'
;MRLTVEEHSEAVRRYAHVGRARGLGARACGAPLPATGRRCSRDRGHGGPHVAHGRFGRVLAVWDRSAVTRTPDRIATSEELRASRRPTRRKKAPARPTSAASSSREAGLARRVGAWVRAHVSSFEEALFLVMFLAFAVFAVQWALLLLP
;
A
#
# COMPACT_ATOMS: atom_id res chain seq x y z
N MET A 1 -14.19 -19.15 -1.01
CA MET A 1 -14.45 -18.38 0.23
C MET A 1 -13.73 -17.02 0.18
N ARG A 2 -14.19 -15.99 0.91
CA ARG A 2 -13.52 -14.67 1.06
C ARG A 2 -13.49 -14.27 2.54
N LEU A 3 -12.31 -13.93 3.05
CA LEU A 3 -12.10 -13.38 4.39
C LEU A 3 -11.26 -12.11 4.28
N THR A 4 -11.72 -11.01 4.87
CA THR A 4 -10.98 -9.75 4.97
C THR A 4 -10.67 -9.46 6.44
N VAL A 5 -9.60 -8.72 6.72
CA VAL A 5 -9.26 -8.31 8.10
C VAL A 5 -10.36 -7.46 8.72
N GLU A 6 -11.04 -6.69 7.89
CA GLU A 6 -12.10 -5.76 8.28
C GLU A 6 -13.37 -6.50 8.73
N GLU A 7 -13.73 -7.60 8.07
CA GLU A 7 -14.93 -8.39 8.39
C GLU A 7 -14.63 -9.52 9.39
N HIS A 8 -13.45 -10.15 9.30
CA HIS A 8 -13.15 -11.41 9.99
C HIS A 8 -11.70 -11.49 10.49
N SER A 9 -11.31 -10.56 11.38
CA SER A 9 -9.94 -10.41 11.89
C SER A 9 -9.37 -11.69 12.53
N GLU A 10 -10.15 -12.41 13.35
CA GLU A 10 -9.73 -13.65 14.01
C GLU A 10 -9.52 -14.79 13.02
N ALA A 11 -10.41 -14.92 12.03
CA ALA A 11 -10.28 -15.94 11.00
C ALA A 11 -9.03 -15.72 10.14
N VAL A 12 -8.70 -14.46 9.85
CA VAL A 12 -7.49 -14.11 9.10
C VAL A 12 -6.21 -14.39 9.89
N ARG A 13 -6.21 -14.23 11.23
CA ARG A 13 -5.05 -14.57 12.08
C ARG A 13 -4.60 -16.02 11.94
N ARG A 14 -5.52 -16.96 11.69
CA ARG A 14 -5.18 -18.37 11.45
C ARG A 14 -4.23 -18.56 10.26
N TYR A 15 -4.22 -17.62 9.31
CA TYR A 15 -3.36 -17.63 8.13
C TYR A 15 -2.07 -16.83 8.30
N ALA A 16 -1.76 -16.32 9.50
CA ALA A 16 -0.55 -15.52 9.75
C ALA A 16 0.76 -16.29 9.46
N HIS A 17 0.72 -17.62 9.51
CA HIS A 17 1.84 -18.50 9.17
C HIS A 17 2.11 -18.57 7.65
N VAL A 18 1.18 -18.13 6.81
CA VAL A 18 1.34 -18.17 5.35
C VAL A 18 2.27 -17.03 4.92
N GLY A 19 3.39 -17.39 4.30
CA GLY A 19 4.40 -16.43 3.85
C GLY A 19 4.04 -15.70 2.56
N ARG A 20 4.67 -14.54 2.37
CA ARG A 20 4.78 -13.89 1.06
C ARG A 20 5.82 -14.59 0.21
N ALA A 21 5.77 -14.34 -1.09
CA ALA A 21 6.88 -14.63 -1.98
C ALA A 21 8.16 -13.96 -1.44
N ARG A 22 9.19 -14.76 -1.18
CA ARG A 22 10.48 -14.33 -0.64
C ARG A 22 11.61 -14.93 -1.48
N GLY A 23 12.68 -14.16 -1.69
CA GLY A 23 13.86 -14.58 -2.44
C GLY A 23 14.12 -13.72 -3.69
N LEU A 24 15.39 -13.61 -4.08
CA LEU A 24 15.78 -12.95 -5.31
C LEU A 24 15.12 -13.65 -6.51
N GLY A 25 14.35 -12.90 -7.31
CA GLY A 25 13.66 -13.45 -8.50
C GLY A 25 12.32 -14.15 -8.22
N ALA A 26 11.87 -14.25 -6.97
CA ALA A 26 10.57 -14.82 -6.65
C ALA A 26 9.44 -13.93 -7.21
N ARG A 27 8.61 -14.50 -8.08
CA ARG A 27 7.45 -13.80 -8.64
C ARG A 27 6.23 -14.06 -7.77
N ALA A 28 5.55 -12.99 -7.37
CA ALA A 28 4.26 -13.10 -6.70
C ALA A 28 3.18 -13.64 -7.65
N CYS A 29 2.21 -14.36 -7.10
CA CYS A 29 1.06 -14.89 -7.82
C CYS A 29 0.23 -13.79 -8.49
N GLY A 30 -0.01 -12.66 -7.82
CA GLY A 30 -0.63 -11.47 -8.41
C GLY A 30 -2.12 -11.58 -8.71
N ALA A 31 -2.76 -12.71 -8.39
CA ALA A 31 -4.21 -12.91 -8.57
C ALA A 31 -5.00 -11.80 -7.86
N PRO A 32 -5.99 -11.16 -8.52
CA PRO A 32 -6.77 -10.09 -7.91
C PRO A 32 -7.80 -10.65 -6.92
N LEU A 33 -8.02 -9.91 -5.83
CA LEU A 33 -9.18 -10.09 -4.96
C LEU A 33 -10.35 -9.24 -5.50
N PRO A 34 -11.53 -9.81 -5.76
CA PRO A 34 -12.70 -9.05 -6.22
C PRO A 34 -13.05 -7.88 -5.28
N ALA A 35 -13.52 -6.78 -5.87
CA ALA A 35 -14.04 -5.57 -5.19
C ALA A 35 -13.06 -4.72 -4.36
N THR A 36 -11.82 -5.16 -4.10
CA THR A 36 -10.90 -4.45 -3.18
C THR A 36 -9.59 -4.00 -3.82
N GLY A 37 -9.32 -4.38 -5.07
CA GLY A 37 -8.08 -4.05 -5.79
C GLY A 37 -6.81 -4.71 -5.22
N ARG A 38 -6.93 -5.49 -4.13
CA ARG A 38 -5.82 -6.21 -3.49
C ARG A 38 -5.36 -7.37 -4.39
N ARG A 39 -4.09 -7.74 -4.28
CA ARG A 39 -3.47 -8.83 -5.07
C ARG A 39 -2.81 -9.87 -4.18
N CYS A 40 -2.82 -11.11 -4.64
CA CYS A 40 -2.16 -12.21 -3.97
C CYS A 40 -0.64 -12.01 -3.99
N SER A 41 -0.01 -12.07 -2.81
CA SER A 41 1.43 -11.88 -2.65
C SER A 41 2.19 -13.14 -2.26
N ARG A 42 1.55 -14.31 -2.36
CA ARG A 42 2.22 -15.63 -2.28
C ARG A 42 3.04 -15.91 -3.54
N ASP A 43 3.91 -16.91 -3.48
CA ASP A 43 4.69 -17.37 -4.63
C ASP A 43 3.81 -17.77 -5.83
N ARG A 44 4.31 -17.53 -7.03
CA ARG A 44 3.65 -17.99 -8.26
C ARG A 44 3.57 -19.51 -8.26
N GLY A 45 2.38 -20.04 -8.57
CA GLY A 45 2.14 -21.49 -8.58
C GLY A 45 1.82 -22.09 -7.20
N HIS A 46 1.65 -21.26 -6.17
CA HIS A 46 1.27 -21.75 -4.84
C HIS A 46 -0.04 -22.57 -4.86
N GLY A 47 -0.09 -23.58 -4.00
CA GLY A 47 -1.30 -24.35 -3.70
C GLY A 47 -2.11 -23.72 -2.55
N GLY A 48 -3.42 -23.95 -2.59
CA GLY A 48 -4.36 -23.49 -1.54
C GLY A 48 -4.86 -22.06 -1.74
N PRO A 49 -5.29 -21.39 -0.65
CA PRO A 49 -5.95 -20.10 -0.75
C PRO A 49 -4.98 -18.98 -1.15
N HIS A 50 -5.50 -18.00 -1.87
CA HIS A 50 -4.81 -16.76 -2.18
C HIS A 50 -4.79 -15.87 -0.94
N VAL A 51 -3.62 -15.29 -0.68
CA VAL A 51 -3.40 -14.42 0.47
C VAL A 51 -2.83 -13.09 -0.01
N ALA A 52 -3.47 -11.99 0.40
CA ALA A 52 -2.96 -10.64 0.25
C ALA A 52 -2.36 -10.20 1.59
N HIS A 53 -1.16 -9.65 1.50
CA HIS A 53 -0.44 -9.17 2.66
C HIS A 53 -0.18 -7.66 2.53
N GLY A 54 -0.24 -6.93 3.63
CA GLY A 54 -0.16 -5.47 3.69
C GLY A 54 1.25 -4.90 3.73
N ARG A 55 1.52 -3.95 4.61
CA ARG A 55 2.89 -3.59 4.98
C ARG A 55 3.38 -4.56 6.08
N PHE A 56 4.69 -4.81 6.19
CA PHE A 56 5.28 -5.65 7.27
C PHE A 56 4.84 -7.11 7.38
N GLY A 57 4.52 -7.78 6.26
CA GLY A 57 4.23 -9.22 6.32
C GLY A 57 2.81 -9.58 6.79
N ARG A 58 2.04 -8.66 7.39
CA ARG A 58 0.69 -8.94 7.92
C ARG A 58 -0.30 -9.39 6.83
N VAL A 59 -1.10 -10.41 7.12
CA VAL A 59 -2.19 -10.86 6.25
C VAL A 59 -3.38 -9.89 6.34
N LEU A 60 -3.86 -9.43 5.19
CA LEU A 60 -4.99 -8.51 5.08
C LEU A 60 -6.25 -9.18 4.52
N ALA A 61 -6.09 -10.18 3.66
CA ALA A 61 -7.22 -10.90 3.09
C ALA A 61 -6.81 -12.29 2.62
N VAL A 62 -7.77 -13.22 2.65
CA VAL A 62 -7.64 -14.60 2.21
C VAL A 62 -8.84 -14.96 1.33
N TRP A 63 -8.63 -15.56 0.16
CA TRP A 63 -9.71 -15.98 -0.72
C TRP A 63 -9.34 -17.18 -1.59
N ASP A 64 -10.36 -17.92 -2.05
CA ASP A 64 -10.16 -19.01 -3.00
C ASP A 64 -10.43 -18.56 -4.44
N ARG A 65 -9.91 -19.32 -5.41
CA ARG A 65 -10.21 -19.10 -6.84
C ARG A 65 -11.70 -19.13 -7.13
N SER A 66 -12.45 -19.98 -6.43
CA SER A 66 -13.91 -20.08 -6.54
C SER A 66 -14.66 -18.84 -6.05
N ALA A 67 -14.01 -17.94 -5.30
CA ALA A 67 -14.60 -16.66 -4.90
C ALA A 67 -14.64 -15.62 -6.03
N VAL A 68 -13.87 -15.82 -7.11
CA VAL A 68 -13.85 -14.92 -8.27
C VAL A 68 -15.14 -15.01 -9.09
N THR A 69 -15.84 -16.14 -9.02
CA THR A 69 -17.09 -16.42 -9.75
C THR A 69 -18.36 -15.83 -9.14
N ARG A 70 -18.30 -15.23 -7.94
CA ARG A 70 -19.42 -14.45 -7.37
C ARG A 70 -19.18 -12.95 -7.54
N THR A 71 -19.09 -12.49 -8.79
CA THR A 71 -19.49 -11.12 -9.10
C THR A 71 -21.01 -11.04 -8.93
N PRO A 72 -21.56 -10.06 -8.18
CA PRO A 72 -22.95 -9.72 -8.41
C PRO A 72 -23.04 -9.29 -9.87
N ASP A 73 -23.91 -9.96 -10.58
CA ASP A 73 -24.21 -9.75 -11.99
C ASP A 73 -24.58 -8.27 -12.17
N ARG A 74 -23.59 -7.45 -12.54
CA ARG A 74 -23.85 -6.09 -12.96
C ARG A 74 -24.34 -6.26 -14.38
N ILE A 75 -25.66 -6.31 -14.53
CA ILE A 75 -26.36 -6.20 -15.81
C ILE A 75 -25.91 -4.87 -16.42
N ALA A 76 -24.79 -4.90 -17.15
CA ALA A 76 -24.36 -3.84 -18.02
C ALA A 76 -25.17 -4.06 -19.30
N THR A 77 -26.25 -3.30 -19.42
CA THR A 77 -27.02 -3.22 -20.66
C THR A 77 -26.08 -2.85 -21.80
N SER A 78 -26.29 -3.49 -22.94
CA SER A 78 -25.48 -3.46 -24.16
C SER A 78 -25.25 -2.08 -24.80
N GLU A 79 -25.81 -1.01 -24.23
CA GLU A 79 -25.62 0.38 -24.69
C GLU A 79 -24.27 0.97 -24.27
N GLU A 80 -23.75 0.63 -23.08
CA GLU A 80 -22.56 1.31 -22.53
C GLU A 80 -21.25 0.87 -23.21
N LEU A 81 -21.24 -0.34 -23.79
CA LEU A 81 -20.11 -0.86 -24.59
C LEU A 81 -19.99 -0.22 -25.98
N ARG A 82 -21.02 0.48 -26.49
CA ARG A 82 -20.93 1.20 -27.78
C ARG A 82 -20.31 2.60 -27.65
N ALA A 83 -20.28 3.20 -26.47
CA ALA A 83 -19.76 4.56 -26.29
C ALA A 83 -18.24 4.66 -26.08
N SER A 84 -17.56 3.57 -25.71
CA SER A 84 -16.14 3.61 -25.28
C SER A 84 -15.11 3.28 -26.37
N ARG A 85 -15.53 3.12 -27.64
CA ARG A 85 -14.62 2.96 -28.78
C ARG A 85 -14.53 4.25 -29.59
N ARG A 86 -13.73 5.22 -29.12
CA ARG A 86 -13.21 6.27 -30.00
C ARG A 86 -11.74 6.56 -29.70
N PRO A 87 -10.81 6.23 -30.63
CA PRO A 87 -9.38 6.45 -30.42
C PRO A 87 -8.89 7.79 -31.01
N THR A 88 -7.70 8.19 -30.55
CA THR A 88 -6.81 9.26 -31.04
C THR A 88 -7.20 10.69 -30.60
N ARG A 89 -6.29 11.57 -30.18
CA ARG A 89 -5.04 11.95 -30.87
C ARG A 89 -4.12 12.73 -29.90
N ARG A 90 -2.85 12.34 -29.84
CA ARG A 90 -1.74 13.12 -29.25
C ARG A 90 -1.80 14.59 -29.73
N LYS A 91 -1.79 15.55 -28.81
CA LYS A 91 -1.33 16.92 -29.10
C LYS A 91 -0.37 17.41 -28.03
N LYS A 92 0.75 17.90 -28.57
CA LYS A 92 1.97 18.44 -27.99
C LYS A 92 1.66 19.73 -27.23
N ALA A 93 2.35 19.96 -26.12
CA ALA A 93 2.28 21.18 -25.31
C ALA A 93 2.64 22.46 -26.11
N PRO A 94 2.32 23.63 -25.54
CA PRO A 94 3.35 24.66 -25.39
C PRO A 94 3.44 25.18 -23.95
N ALA A 95 4.60 25.77 -23.67
CA ALA A 95 5.06 26.21 -22.35
C ALA A 95 4.81 27.71 -22.09
N ARG A 96 4.86 28.07 -20.78
CA ARG A 96 5.34 29.35 -20.18
C ARG A 96 4.29 30.48 -20.02
N PRO A 97 4.43 31.50 -19.10
CA PRO A 97 5.44 31.78 -18.07
C PRO A 97 4.96 31.89 -16.61
N THR A 98 5.96 31.84 -15.74
CA THR A 98 6.05 32.30 -14.34
C THR A 98 5.54 33.72 -14.07
N SER A 99 4.87 33.89 -12.93
CA SER A 99 5.07 35.05 -12.05
C SER A 99 4.85 34.68 -10.58
N ALA A 100 5.88 35.02 -9.78
CA ALA A 100 5.88 35.56 -8.42
C ALA A 100 4.90 34.98 -7.36
N ALA A 101 5.29 34.62 -6.13
CA ALA A 101 6.39 35.11 -5.33
C ALA A 101 6.71 34.13 -4.18
N SER A 102 8.00 34.12 -3.82
CA SER A 102 8.59 33.80 -2.52
C SER A 102 7.66 33.36 -1.37
N SER A 103 7.81 32.11 -0.94
CA SER A 103 8.07 31.70 0.46
C SER A 103 7.71 30.23 0.64
N SER A 104 8.41 29.55 1.55
CA SER A 104 8.18 28.17 1.99
C SER A 104 8.77 27.03 1.14
N ARG A 105 10.11 27.01 1.03
CA ARG A 105 10.85 25.74 0.89
C ARG A 105 10.48 24.73 1.99
N GLU A 106 9.91 25.18 3.10
CA GLU A 106 9.39 24.39 4.21
C GLU A 106 8.08 23.65 3.88
N ALA A 107 7.20 24.20 3.03
CA ALA A 107 5.92 23.58 2.72
C ALA A 107 6.06 22.29 1.90
N GLY A 108 7.14 22.17 1.11
CA GLY A 108 7.45 20.96 0.36
C GLY A 108 7.92 19.82 1.26
N LEU A 109 8.75 20.12 2.27
CA LEU A 109 9.31 19.12 3.17
C LEU A 109 8.27 18.66 4.19
N ALA A 110 7.52 19.59 4.81
CA ALA A 110 6.45 19.26 5.74
C ALA A 110 5.35 18.40 5.10
N ARG A 111 4.99 18.66 3.83
CA ARG A 111 4.04 17.81 3.09
C ARG A 111 4.61 16.43 2.76
N ARG A 112 5.89 16.34 2.42
CA ARG A 112 6.57 15.05 2.14
C ARG A 112 6.75 14.23 3.42
N VAL A 113 7.18 14.86 4.51
CA VAL A 113 7.31 14.23 5.82
C VAL A 113 5.93 13.84 6.34
N GLY A 114 4.92 14.70 6.26
CA GLY A 114 3.56 14.37 6.68
C GLY A 114 2.93 13.23 5.90
N ALA A 115 3.19 13.14 4.58
CA ALA A 115 2.76 12.00 3.76
C ALA A 115 3.56 10.73 4.07
N TRP A 116 4.86 10.85 4.33
CA TRP A 116 5.72 9.74 4.73
C TRP A 116 5.33 9.20 6.11
N VAL A 117 5.12 10.07 7.10
CA VAL A 117 4.64 9.75 8.45
C VAL A 117 3.27 9.09 8.37
N ARG A 118 2.30 9.65 7.63
CA ARG A 118 0.99 8.98 7.43
C ARG A 118 1.10 7.62 6.73
N ALA A 119 2.09 7.44 5.87
CA ALA A 119 2.32 6.16 5.21
C ALA A 119 3.04 5.14 6.11
N HIS A 120 3.84 5.59 7.09
CA HIS A 120 4.74 4.75 7.90
C HIS A 120 4.28 4.56 9.34
N VAL A 121 3.46 5.45 9.88
CA VAL A 121 2.94 5.42 11.25
C VAL A 121 1.47 5.03 11.15
N SER A 122 1.21 3.74 11.27
CA SER A 122 -0.13 3.17 11.13
C SER A 122 -0.85 2.98 12.47
N SER A 123 -0.11 3.08 13.58
CA SER A 123 -0.65 3.07 14.94
C SER A 123 -0.05 4.20 15.80
N PHE A 124 -0.80 4.61 16.82
CA PHE A 124 -0.33 5.58 17.83
C PHE A 124 0.92 5.07 18.56
N GLU A 125 1.02 3.76 18.80
CA GLU A 125 2.20 3.13 19.41
C GLU A 125 3.46 3.30 18.57
N GLU A 126 3.36 3.11 17.25
CA GLU A 126 4.49 3.34 16.33
C GLU A 126 4.96 4.81 16.35
N ALA A 127 4.02 5.75 16.49
CA ALA A 127 4.34 7.17 16.63
C ALA A 127 5.15 7.43 17.90
N LEU A 128 4.70 6.85 19.01
CA LEU A 128 5.32 7.00 20.32
C LEU A 128 6.74 6.40 20.33
N PHE A 129 6.93 5.22 19.74
CA PHE A 129 8.25 4.60 19.60
C PHE A 129 9.20 5.44 18.74
N LEU A 130 8.72 5.99 17.63
CA LEU A 130 9.54 6.85 16.76
C LEU A 130 9.99 8.12 17.50
N VAL A 131 9.06 8.77 18.21
CA VAL A 131 9.37 9.98 19.00
C VAL A 131 10.39 9.67 20.09
N MET A 132 10.19 8.58 20.83
CA MET A 132 11.11 8.16 21.89
C MET A 132 12.50 7.82 21.32
N PHE A 133 12.56 7.11 20.19
CA PHE A 133 13.82 6.79 19.52
C PHE A 133 14.58 8.06 19.08
N LEU A 134 13.89 9.03 18.48
CA LEU A 134 14.49 10.29 18.07
C LEU A 134 14.99 11.09 19.28
N ALA A 135 14.22 11.14 20.37
CA ALA A 135 14.64 11.79 21.61
C ALA A 135 15.92 11.13 22.17
N PHE A 136 15.99 9.80 22.16
CA PHE A 136 17.16 9.06 22.63
C PHE A 136 18.39 9.29 21.74
N ALA A 137 18.20 9.35 20.42
CA ALA A 137 19.28 9.63 19.47
C ALA A 137 19.85 11.04 19.65
N VAL A 138 18.98 12.06 19.82
CA VAL A 138 19.41 13.44 20.11
C VAL A 138 20.17 13.49 21.43
N PHE A 139 19.65 12.84 22.47
CA PHE A 139 20.31 12.77 23.77
C PHE A 139 21.69 12.11 23.68
N ALA A 140 21.82 11.01 22.94
CA ALA A 140 23.09 10.32 22.73
C ALA A 140 24.11 11.18 21.98
N VAL A 141 23.67 11.92 20.94
CA VAL A 141 24.55 12.86 20.21
C VAL A 141 25.00 14.00 21.11
N GLN A 142 24.09 14.59 21.89
CA GLN A 142 24.42 15.66 22.83
C GLN A 142 25.44 15.18 23.87
N TRP A 143 25.27 13.98 24.39
CA TRP A 143 26.24 13.34 25.29
C TRP A 143 27.59 13.10 24.62
N ALA A 144 27.60 12.58 23.40
CA ALA A 144 28.84 12.36 22.66
C ALA A 144 29.62 13.67 22.47
N LEU A 145 28.94 14.76 22.11
CA LEU A 145 29.54 16.08 21.95
C LEU A 145 30.13 16.65 23.25
N LEU A 146 29.52 16.37 24.41
CA LEU A 146 30.07 16.75 25.72
C LEU A 146 31.32 15.95 26.11
N LEU A 147 31.47 14.74 25.55
CA LEU A 147 32.60 13.84 25.80
C LEU A 147 33.76 14.03 24.81
N LEU A 148 33.58 14.80 23.74
CA LEU A 148 34.64 15.21 22.83
C LEU A 148 35.32 16.47 23.40
N PRO A 149 36.56 16.38 23.93
CA PRO A 149 37.32 17.53 24.43
C PRO A 149 37.80 18.47 23.31
#